data_AF-A0A2G2IWJ7-F1
#
_entry.id   AF-A0A2G2IWJ7-F1
#
_cell.length_a   1.000
_cell.length_b   1.000
_cell.length_c   1.000
_cell.angle_alpha   90.00
_cell.angle_beta   90.00
_cell.angle_gamma   90.00
#
_symmetry.space_group_name_H-M   'P 1'
#
loop_
_entity.id
_entity.type
_entity.pdbx_description
1 polymer ?
#
loop_
_entity_poly.entity_id
_entity_poly.type
_entity_poly.pdbx_seq_one_letter_code
_entity_poly.pdbx_strand_id
1 'polypeptide(L)'
;MFFESRMEIVIDWNIFESEQEFYDSFLPQVSAPEWHGQNLDALGDSVVTGDVNGIEPPYTILSTNESSISESLKEFQAKVLAIFVEAKDAGRDIHVVKV
;
A
#
# COMPACT_ATOMS: atom_id res chain seq x y z
N MET A 1 -27.72 4.77 3.49
CA MET A 1 -26.52 4.04 3.05
C MET A 1 -25.35 4.95 3.38
N PHE A 2 -24.70 4.73 4.52
CA PHE A 2 -23.56 5.54 4.93
C PHE A 2 -22.36 4.99 4.17
N PHE A 3 -21.81 5.75 3.22
CA PHE A 3 -20.41 5.55 2.86
C PHE A 3 -19.62 5.92 4.11
N GLU A 4 -19.06 4.94 4.81
CA GLU A 4 -18.04 5.23 5.81
C GLU A 4 -16.95 6.06 5.12
N SER A 5 -16.67 7.23 5.66
CA SER A 5 -15.58 8.11 5.22
C SER A 5 -14.25 7.43 5.55
N ARG A 6 -13.87 6.44 4.75
CA ARG A 6 -12.57 5.77 4.85
C ARG A 6 -11.53 6.67 4.21
N MET A 7 -10.37 6.77 4.84
CA MET A 7 -9.22 7.40 4.23
C MET A 7 -8.92 6.68 2.90
N GLU A 8 -8.61 7.44 1.86
CA GLU A 8 -8.18 6.90 0.57
C GLU A 8 -6.66 7.04 0.45
N ILE A 9 -6.01 5.95 0.10
CA ILE A 9 -4.59 5.90 -0.26
C ILE A 9 -4.53 5.60 -1.75
N VAL A 10 -3.85 6.45 -2.51
CA VAL A 10 -3.76 6.32 -3.96
C VAL A 10 -2.41 5.74 -4.34
N ILE A 11 -2.43 4.70 -5.16
CA ILE A 11 -1.24 4.07 -5.74
C ILE A 11 -1.42 4.07 -7.25
N ASP A 12 -0.72 4.99 -7.93
CA ASP A 12 -0.65 5.03 -9.38
C ASP A 12 0.59 4.28 -9.88
N TRP A 13 0.39 3.10 -10.43
CA TRP A 13 1.50 2.26 -10.89
C TRP A 13 2.22 2.79 -12.13
N ASN A 14 1.67 3.81 -12.81
CA ASN A 14 2.27 4.41 -14.00
C ASN A 14 3.41 5.40 -13.68
N ILE A 15 3.51 5.86 -12.43
CA ILE A 15 4.53 6.85 -12.04
C ILE A 15 5.80 6.22 -11.45
N PHE A 16 5.83 4.89 -11.27
CA PHE A 16 6.97 4.22 -10.64
C PHE A 16 7.93 3.63 -11.69
N GLU A 17 9.16 4.13 -11.66
CA GLU A 17 10.32 3.61 -12.38
C GLU A 17 11.23 2.77 -11.46
N SER A 18 11.06 2.87 -10.13
CA SER A 18 11.76 2.07 -9.13
C SER A 18 10.88 1.66 -7.94
N GLU A 19 11.33 0.64 -7.18
CA GLU A 19 10.67 0.25 -5.91
C GLU A 19 10.70 1.40 -4.89
N GLN A 20 11.76 2.23 -4.91
CA GLN A 20 11.91 3.37 -4.02
C GLN A 20 10.78 4.39 -4.17
N GLU A 21 10.40 4.69 -5.41
CA GLU A 21 9.34 5.67 -5.69
C GLU A 21 7.96 5.21 -5.19
N PHE A 22 7.73 3.89 -5.11
CA PHE A 22 6.56 3.37 -4.44
C PHE A 22 6.57 3.74 -2.95
N TYR A 23 7.68 3.53 -2.24
CA TYR A 23 7.77 3.87 -0.82
C TYR A 23 7.67 5.38 -0.59
N ASP A 24 8.34 6.18 -1.43
CA ASP A 24 8.26 7.64 -1.39
C ASP A 24 6.84 8.16 -1.62
N SER A 25 6.03 7.43 -2.39
CA SER A 25 4.63 7.73 -2.64
C SER A 25 3.68 7.23 -1.53
N PHE A 26 3.87 5.99 -1.07
CA PHE A 26 2.95 5.32 -0.13
C PHE A 26 3.16 5.75 1.32
N LEU A 27 4.41 5.78 1.81
CA LEU A 27 4.73 5.97 3.22
C LEU A 27 4.24 7.31 3.79
N PRO A 28 4.33 8.44 3.07
CA PRO A 28 3.76 9.71 3.56
C PRO A 28 2.24 9.65 3.74
N GLN A 29 1.52 8.90 2.90
CA GLN A 29 0.06 8.79 2.96
C GLN A 29 -0.41 8.07 4.23
N VAL A 30 0.41 7.16 4.77
CA VAL A 30 0.14 6.46 6.03
C VAL A 30 0.86 7.07 7.23
N SER A 31 1.49 8.24 7.07
CA SER A 31 2.31 8.87 8.11
C SER A 31 3.36 7.90 8.70
N ALA A 32 4.04 7.13 7.85
CA ALA A 32 5.07 6.22 8.30
C ALA A 32 6.27 6.99 8.91
N PRO A 33 6.97 6.41 9.89
CA PRO A 33 8.12 7.04 10.51
C PRO A 33 9.35 7.08 9.59
N GLU A 34 10.26 8.02 9.82
CA GLU A 34 11.50 8.17 9.03
C GLU A 34 12.42 6.93 9.08
N TRP A 35 12.27 6.08 10.10
CA TRP A 35 13.02 4.82 10.25
C TRP A 35 12.35 3.63 9.57
N HIS A 36 11.24 3.82 8.84
CA HIS A 36 10.59 2.75 8.07
C HIS A 36 11.57 2.17 7.05
N GLY A 37 11.79 0.86 7.07
CA GLY A 37 12.88 0.19 6.36
C GLY A 37 12.79 0.16 4.84
N GLN A 38 11.72 0.73 4.24
CA GLN A 38 11.52 0.87 2.78
C GLN A 38 11.82 -0.41 1.99
N ASN A 39 11.29 -1.52 2.49
CA ASN A 39 11.38 -2.84 1.86
C ASN A 39 10.09 -3.63 2.14
N LEU A 40 9.91 -4.77 1.45
CA LEU A 40 8.68 -5.55 1.52
C LEU A 40 8.42 -6.16 2.91
N ASP A 41 9.47 -6.53 3.64
CA ASP A 41 9.32 -7.05 5.01
C ASP A 41 8.82 -5.95 5.95
N ALA A 42 9.43 -4.76 5.87
CA ALA A 42 9.00 -3.59 6.65
C ALA A 42 7.59 -3.11 6.25
N LEU A 43 7.23 -3.20 4.97
CA LEU A 43 5.87 -2.94 4.51
C LEU A 43 4.89 -3.93 5.13
N GLY A 44 5.19 -5.22 5.06
CA GLY A 44 4.42 -6.29 5.68
C GLY A 44 4.22 -6.06 7.19
N ASP A 45 5.29 -5.81 7.93
CA ASP A 45 5.22 -5.48 9.36
C ASP A 45 4.30 -4.29 9.61
N SER A 46 4.45 -3.22 8.83
CA SER A 46 3.70 -1.99 9.06
C SER A 46 2.22 -2.05 8.65
N VAL A 47 1.83 -2.96 7.75
CA VAL A 47 0.48 -3.03 7.19
C VAL A 47 -0.30 -4.23 7.70
N VAL A 48 0.34 -5.40 7.79
CA VAL A 48 -0.25 -6.66 8.27
C VAL A 48 -0.30 -6.69 9.78
N THR A 49 0.85 -6.47 10.43
CA THR A 49 0.95 -6.45 11.90
C THR A 49 0.41 -5.12 12.45
N GLY A 50 0.80 -4.00 11.83
CA GLY A 50 0.42 -2.64 12.25
C GLY A 50 1.31 -2.11 13.37
N ASP A 51 0.85 -1.05 14.04
CA ASP A 51 1.56 -0.33 15.13
C ASP A 51 2.89 0.32 14.70
N VAL A 52 3.08 0.51 13.40
CA VAL A 52 4.25 1.19 12.82
C VAL A 52 3.84 2.50 12.16
N ASN A 53 2.74 2.50 11.41
CA ASN A 53 2.30 3.67 10.67
C ASN A 53 1.54 4.63 11.58
N GLY A 54 1.65 5.95 11.35
CA GLY A 54 0.88 6.94 12.09
C GLY A 54 -0.62 6.91 11.76
N ILE A 55 -0.96 6.46 10.56
CA ILE A 55 -2.34 6.23 10.10
C ILE A 55 -2.51 4.73 9.86
N GLU A 56 -3.40 4.13 10.64
CA GLU A 56 -3.75 2.71 10.57
C GLU A 56 -5.15 2.54 9.95
N PRO A 57 -5.49 1.33 9.44
CA PRO A 57 -6.83 1.02 8.95
C PRO A 57 -7.93 1.38 9.97
N PRO A 58 -9.11 1.85 9.51
CA PRO A 58 -9.70 1.57 8.19
C PRO A 58 -9.33 2.54 7.06
N TYR A 59 -8.91 1.99 5.92
CA TYR A 59 -8.68 2.76 4.69
C TYR A 59 -8.90 1.94 3.41
N THR A 60 -9.07 2.66 2.30
CA THR A 60 -9.19 2.09 0.96
C THR A 60 -7.92 2.39 0.16
N ILE A 61 -7.30 1.35 -0.40
CA ILE A 61 -6.23 1.47 -1.39
C ILE A 61 -6.88 1.57 -2.79
N LEU A 62 -6.70 2.70 -3.45
CA LEU A 62 -7.06 2.91 -4.86
C LEU A 62 -5.85 2.59 -5.73
N SER A 63 -5.88 1.41 -6.35
CA SER A 63 -4.82 0.89 -7.22
C SER A 63 -5.15 1.21 -8.68
N THR A 64 -4.45 2.18 -9.27
CA THR A 64 -4.69 2.65 -10.64
C THR A 64 -3.55 2.28 -11.58
N ASN A 65 -3.86 2.07 -12.86
CA ASN A 65 -2.86 1.79 -13.90
C ASN A 65 -1.98 0.56 -13.64
N GLU A 66 -2.49 -0.49 -12.97
CA GLU A 66 -1.71 -1.70 -12.64
C GLU A 66 -0.98 -2.29 -13.85
N SER A 67 -1.57 -2.24 -15.04
CA SER A 67 -0.99 -2.76 -16.28
C SER A 67 0.13 -1.91 -16.90
N SER A 68 0.31 -0.66 -16.45
CA SER A 68 1.27 0.29 -17.02
C SER A 68 2.65 0.19 -16.39
N ILE A 69 2.81 -0.61 -15.33
CA ILE A 69 4.09 -0.77 -14.65
C ILE A 69 5.12 -1.46 -15.56
N SER A 70 6.39 -1.08 -15.40
CA SER A 70 7.50 -1.69 -16.12
C SER A 70 7.65 -3.19 -15.80
N GLU A 71 8.10 -3.98 -16.78
CA GLU A 71 8.34 -5.43 -16.61
C GLU A 71 9.22 -5.75 -15.40
N SER A 72 10.23 -4.91 -15.13
CA SER A 72 11.15 -5.09 -13.99
C SER A 72 10.49 -4.93 -12.63
N LEU A 73 9.36 -4.23 -12.54
CA LEU A 73 8.65 -3.98 -11.28
C LEU A 73 7.39 -4.85 -11.11
N LYS A 74 7.02 -5.67 -12.09
CA LYS A 74 5.81 -6.51 -12.00
C LYS A 74 5.84 -7.48 -10.82
N GLU A 75 6.99 -8.07 -10.54
CA GLU A 75 7.14 -8.96 -9.38
C GLU A 75 6.98 -8.19 -8.07
N PHE A 76 7.56 -7.00 -7.98
CA PHE A 76 7.43 -6.11 -6.83
C PHE A 76 5.96 -5.69 -6.61
N GLN A 77 5.28 -5.22 -7.65
CA GLN A 77 3.86 -4.88 -7.62
C GLN A 77 3.01 -6.04 -7.11
N ALA A 78 3.23 -7.25 -7.64
CA ALA A 78 2.48 -8.43 -7.21
C ALA A 78 2.66 -8.72 -5.72
N LYS A 79 3.89 -8.55 -5.19
CA LYS A 79 4.20 -8.73 -3.76
C LYS A 79 3.55 -7.67 -2.89
N VAL A 80 3.57 -6.40 -3.30
CA VAL A 80 2.87 -5.31 -2.59
C VAL A 80 1.37 -5.57 -2.52
N LEU A 81 0.74 -5.94 -3.64
CA LEU A 81 -0.69 -6.25 -3.67
C LEU A 81 -1.02 -7.47 -2.80
N ALA A 82 -0.15 -8.48 -2.78
CA ALA A 82 -0.29 -9.64 -1.90
C ALA A 82 -0.23 -9.26 -0.41
N ILE A 83 0.63 -8.32 -0.02
CA ILE A 83 0.68 -7.81 1.37
C ILE A 83 -0.65 -7.14 1.77
N PHE A 84 -1.27 -6.35 0.89
CA PHE A 84 -2.58 -5.76 1.19
C PHE A 84 -3.68 -6.80 1.33
N VAL A 85 -3.63 -7.88 0.54
CA VAL A 85 -4.55 -9.01 0.67
C VAL A 85 -4.31 -9.75 1.99
N GLU A 86 -3.04 -10.02 2.32
CA GLU A 86 -2.66 -10.67 3.58
C GLU A 86 -3.12 -9.86 4.79
N ALA A 87 -2.94 -8.55 4.78
CA ALA A 87 -3.40 -7.68 5.87
C ALA A 87 -4.92 -7.76 6.06
N LYS A 88 -5.68 -7.76 4.95
CA LYS A 88 -7.12 -7.99 5.00
C LYS A 88 -7.47 -9.36 5.56
N ASP A 89 -6.77 -10.42 5.14
CA ASP A 89 -6.98 -11.78 5.62
C ASP A 89 -6.60 -11.93 7.10
N ALA A 90 -5.65 -11.13 7.59
CA ALA A 90 -5.28 -10.98 9.00
C ALA A 90 -6.30 -10.14 9.80
N GLY A 91 -7.38 -9.66 9.17
CA GLY A 91 -8.47 -8.93 9.83
C GLY A 91 -8.28 -7.42 9.90
N ARG A 92 -7.29 -6.86 9.18
CA ARG A 92 -7.14 -5.40 9.04
C ARG A 92 -8.23 -4.86 8.09
N ASP A 93 -8.83 -3.71 8.41
CA ASP A 93 -9.89 -3.10 7.59
C ASP A 93 -9.30 -2.34 6.37
N ILE A 94 -8.64 -3.09 5.50
CA ILE A 94 -7.99 -2.61 4.28
C ILE A 94 -8.75 -3.10 3.06
N HIS A 95 -9.13 -2.17 2.20
CA HIS A 95 -9.90 -2.47 1.01
C HIS A 95 -9.15 -2.03 -0.24
N VAL A 96 -8.73 -3.00 -1.06
CA VAL A 96 -8.08 -2.70 -2.35
C VAL A 96 -9.14 -2.61 -3.44
N VAL A 97 -9.19 -1.47 -4.13
CA VAL A 97 -10.08 -1.21 -5.26
C VAL A 97 -9.22 -0.89 -6.48
N LYS A 98 -9.47 -1.62 -7.57
CA LYS A 98 -8.85 -1.35 -8.87
C LYS A 98 -9.66 -0.29 -9.59
N VAL A 99 -9.00 0.78 -10.03
CA VAL A 99 -9.63 1.94 -10.67
C VAL A 99 -9.00 2.20 -12.03
#